data_AF-A0A0Q7Q9Y2-F1
#
_entry.id   AF-A0A0Q7Q9Y2-F1
#
_cell.length_a   1.000
_cell.length_b   1.000
_cell.length_c   1.000
_cell.angle_alpha   90.00
_cell.angle_beta   90.00
_cell.angle_gamma   90.00
#
_symmetry.space_group_name_H-M   'P 1'
#
loop_
_entity.id
_entity.type
_entity.pdbx_description
1 polymer ?
#
loop_
_entity_poly.entity_id
_entity_poly.type
_entity_poly.pdbx_seq_one_letter_code
_entity_poly.pdbx_strand_id
1 'polypeptide(L)'
;MNSFQGGAELRLLPSLKKSEGQILPTPFTTSASGLQQSSVSPDSEVTGNQAGDSVDVWAALGSSRPGEGRVIDADAFLALQKQSVEQALAEAWDFLMDEGHTVEDLRNACSRVGRNNEPALIWDLWCEDGWHDGIAQIVGDVWSAAEYPERALDQSMWLEIFGYAGFRRDGEVAPPPAESLTLYRGATAEGRFGMSWTNDLEVAEKFARAGIRGRAVGTVWTAEVEPRYLLAYVGREGTRGESEYVVDPAGLIDVREFGGSR
;
A
#
# COMPACT_ATOMS: atom_id res chain seq x y z
N MET A 1 2.37 -32.02 33.42
CA MET A 1 2.02 -32.50 32.06
C MET A 1 0.75 -31.76 31.65
N ASN A 2 0.89 -30.56 31.07
CA ASN A 2 -0.23 -29.79 30.55
C ASN A 2 -0.07 -29.74 29.02
N SER A 3 -0.97 -30.42 28.32
CA SER A 3 -1.11 -30.37 26.87
C SER A 3 -2.05 -29.21 26.52
N PHE A 4 -1.51 -28.12 26.00
CA PHE A 4 -2.27 -27.11 25.27
C PHE A 4 -2.52 -27.65 23.85
N GLN A 5 -3.78 -27.91 23.52
CA GLN A 5 -4.25 -28.03 22.14
C GLN A 5 -4.95 -26.71 21.79
N GLY A 6 -4.26 -25.83 21.08
CA GLY A 6 -4.85 -24.69 20.38
C GLY A 6 -4.80 -24.98 18.89
N GLY A 7 -5.91 -25.44 18.31
CA GLY A 7 -6.07 -25.51 16.86
C GLY A 7 -6.56 -24.17 16.37
N ALA A 8 -5.79 -23.52 15.50
CA ALA A 8 -6.23 -22.32 14.77
C ALA A 8 -7.29 -22.74 13.73
N GLU A 9 -8.56 -22.43 13.99
CA GLU A 9 -9.58 -22.42 12.95
C GLU A 9 -9.39 -21.15 12.10
N LEU A 10 -8.97 -21.33 10.85
CA LEU A 10 -9.03 -20.30 9.81
C LEU A 10 -10.48 -19.84 9.64
N ARG A 11 -10.81 -18.67 10.20
CA ARG A 11 -12.09 -18.00 9.95
C ARG A 11 -12.12 -17.49 8.52
N LEU A 12 -12.88 -18.18 7.68
CA LEU A 12 -13.33 -17.64 6.39
C LEU A 12 -14.05 -16.31 6.64
N LEU A 13 -13.52 -15.22 6.08
CA LEU A 13 -14.10 -13.88 6.19
C LEU A 13 -15.56 -13.88 5.69
N PRO A 14 -16.54 -13.39 6.47
CA PRO A 14 -17.85 -13.10 5.92
C PRO A 14 -17.76 -11.92 4.95
N SER A 15 -18.40 -12.03 3.79
CA SER A 15 -18.54 -10.91 2.84
C SER A 15 -19.01 -9.65 3.58
N LEU A 16 -18.14 -8.63 3.60
CA LEU A 16 -18.35 -7.33 4.25
C LEU A 16 -19.64 -6.69 3.75
N LYS A 17 -20.68 -6.69 4.60
CA LYS A 17 -21.82 -5.78 4.48
C LYS A 17 -21.41 -4.46 5.11
N LYS A 18 -21.52 -3.37 4.35
CA LYS A 18 -21.29 -1.98 4.80
C LYS A 18 -22.02 -1.73 6.12
N SER A 19 -21.27 -1.48 7.19
CA SER A 19 -21.81 -0.96 8.44
C SER A 19 -21.65 0.55 8.46
N GLU A 20 -22.77 1.26 8.52
CA GLU A 20 -22.82 2.70 8.71
C GLU A 20 -22.45 3.07 10.15
N GLY A 21 -21.57 4.07 10.29
CA GLY A 21 -21.62 5.04 11.39
C GLY A 21 -20.86 4.68 12.67
N GLN A 22 -19.58 5.07 12.75
CA GLN A 22 -18.96 5.48 14.01
C GLN A 22 -18.11 6.73 13.80
N ILE A 23 -18.28 7.69 14.70
CA ILE A 23 -17.61 8.99 14.72
C ILE A 23 -16.27 8.80 15.44
N LEU A 24 -15.16 9.11 14.77
CA LEU A 24 -13.81 9.08 15.34
C LEU A 24 -13.57 10.31 16.26
N PRO A 25 -12.81 10.16 17.36
CA PRO A 25 -12.37 11.29 18.18
C PRO A 25 -11.19 12.03 17.55
N THR A 26 -11.14 13.36 17.78
CA THR A 26 -10.06 14.26 17.34
C THR A 26 -8.74 14.04 18.09
N PRO A 27 -7.56 14.17 17.44
CA PRO A 27 -6.28 13.94 18.10
C PRO A 27 -5.78 15.12 18.94
N PHE A 28 -5.05 14.76 20.00
CA PHE A 28 -4.39 15.58 20.99
C PHE A 28 -3.20 16.40 20.44
N THR A 29 -3.05 17.63 20.91
CA THR A 29 -1.86 18.48 20.72
C THR A 29 -0.71 18.01 21.62
N THR A 30 0.45 17.67 21.05
CA THR A 30 1.68 17.46 21.83
C THR A 30 2.80 18.40 21.38
N SER A 31 3.36 19.12 22.34
CA SER A 31 4.48 20.06 22.19
C SER A 31 5.81 19.35 21.91
N ALA A 32 6.56 19.86 20.94
CA ALA A 32 7.92 19.41 20.62
C ALA A 32 8.97 20.10 21.53
N SER A 33 9.99 19.35 21.95
CA SER A 33 11.25 19.90 22.48
C SER A 33 12.41 18.93 22.22
N GLY A 34 13.50 19.47 21.67
CA GLY A 34 14.86 18.97 21.88
C GLY A 34 15.46 18.03 20.82
N LEU A 35 15.99 18.60 19.74
CA LEU A 35 16.96 17.96 18.84
C LEU A 35 18.38 18.06 19.43
N GLN A 36 19.10 16.93 19.48
CA GLN A 36 20.56 16.88 19.48
C GLN A 36 21.01 15.91 18.38
N GLN A 37 21.82 16.41 17.44
CA GLN A 37 22.41 15.65 16.34
C GLN A 37 23.77 15.11 16.76
N SER A 38 24.05 13.85 16.43
CA SER A 38 25.41 13.31 16.37
C SER A 38 25.62 12.55 15.06
N SER A 39 26.74 12.86 14.42
CA SER A 39 27.21 12.39 13.13
C SER A 39 28.03 11.11 13.27
N VAL A 40 27.80 10.11 12.42
CA VAL A 40 28.75 9.02 12.16
C VAL A 40 28.74 8.67 10.66
N SER A 41 29.94 8.53 10.09
CA SER A 41 30.23 8.21 8.68
C SER A 41 29.90 6.75 8.29
N PRO A 42 29.68 6.44 7.00
CA PRO A 42 29.37 5.09 6.55
C PRO A 42 30.59 4.38 5.95
N ASP A 43 30.81 3.14 6.39
CA ASP A 43 31.55 2.10 5.66
C ASP A 43 30.82 0.78 5.90
N SER A 44 30.16 0.22 4.89
CA SER A 44 30.04 -1.23 4.70
C SER A 44 29.37 -1.61 3.37
N GLU A 45 29.89 -2.72 2.87
CA GLU A 45 29.72 -3.29 1.54
C GLU A 45 28.32 -3.87 1.31
N VAL A 46 27.77 -3.59 0.12
CA VAL A 46 26.53 -4.19 -0.39
C VAL A 46 26.85 -5.58 -0.94
N THR A 47 26.40 -6.62 -0.25
CA THR A 47 26.31 -7.98 -0.82
C THR A 47 24.91 -8.18 -1.39
N GLY A 48 24.85 -8.78 -2.58
CA GLY A 48 23.68 -8.81 -3.45
C GLY A 48 22.51 -9.62 -2.90
N ASN A 49 21.31 -9.04 -3.00
CA ASN A 49 20.06 -9.76 -2.82
C ASN A 49 19.76 -10.63 -4.05
N GLN A 50 19.69 -11.94 -3.82
CA GLN A 50 19.06 -12.88 -4.73
C GLN A 50 17.55 -12.62 -4.72
N ALA A 51 16.97 -12.49 -5.91
CA ALA A 51 15.53 -12.44 -6.12
C ALA A 51 14.92 -13.72 -5.54
N GLY A 52 13.98 -13.56 -4.60
CA GLY A 52 13.19 -14.65 -4.07
C GLY A 52 12.39 -15.30 -5.18
N ASP A 53 12.56 -16.62 -5.31
CA ASP A 53 11.84 -17.47 -6.23
C ASP A 53 10.33 -17.30 -6.05
N SER A 54 9.67 -16.90 -7.13
CA SER A 54 8.24 -17.11 -7.32
C SER A 54 7.93 -18.57 -7.03
N VAL A 55 6.99 -18.83 -6.13
CA VAL A 55 6.45 -20.18 -5.90
C VAL A 55 6.10 -20.78 -7.26
N ASP A 56 6.79 -21.86 -7.61
CA ASP A 56 6.81 -22.41 -8.96
C ASP A 56 5.49 -23.18 -9.19
N VAL A 57 4.43 -22.45 -9.57
CA VAL A 57 3.08 -22.99 -9.88
C VAL A 57 3.16 -24.14 -10.90
N TRP A 58 4.23 -24.18 -11.70
CA TRP A 58 4.52 -25.24 -12.66
C TRP A 58 4.86 -26.59 -12.01
N ALA A 59 5.43 -26.62 -10.80
CA ALA A 59 5.77 -27.86 -10.11
C ALA A 59 4.54 -28.65 -9.64
N ALA A 60 3.46 -27.95 -9.27
CA ALA A 60 2.19 -28.58 -8.84
C ALA A 60 1.41 -29.21 -10.01
N LEU A 61 1.70 -28.83 -11.26
CA LEU A 61 0.93 -29.25 -12.44
C LEU A 61 1.41 -30.56 -13.10
N GLY A 62 2.48 -31.16 -12.57
CA GLY A 62 2.99 -32.46 -12.99
C GLY A 62 3.68 -32.42 -14.37
N SER A 63 4.94 -32.85 -14.42
CA SER A 63 5.73 -32.97 -15.64
C SER A 63 5.03 -33.84 -16.71
N SER A 64 4.33 -33.21 -17.63
CA SER A 64 3.72 -33.88 -18.78
C SER A 64 4.65 -33.83 -20.00
N ARG A 65 4.64 -34.91 -20.78
CA ARG A 65 5.53 -35.13 -21.92
C ARG A 65 5.35 -34.04 -23.01
N PRO A 66 6.39 -33.74 -23.80
CA PRO A 66 6.28 -32.79 -24.91
C PRO A 66 5.30 -33.33 -25.96
N GLY A 67 4.15 -32.66 -26.15
CA GLY A 67 3.21 -32.95 -27.24
C GLY A 67 1.72 -32.83 -26.91
N GLU A 68 1.33 -32.88 -25.63
CA GLU A 68 -0.07 -32.66 -25.21
C GLU A 68 -0.24 -31.23 -24.68
N GLY A 69 -0.80 -30.35 -25.51
CA GLY A 69 -1.20 -29.01 -25.08
C GLY A 69 -2.34 -29.11 -24.08
N ARG A 70 -2.01 -29.16 -22.78
CA ARG A 70 -3.00 -29.09 -21.72
C ARG A 70 -3.50 -27.65 -21.63
N VAL A 71 -4.70 -27.40 -22.13
CA VAL A 71 -5.43 -26.16 -21.84
C VAL A 71 -5.72 -26.19 -20.35
N ILE A 72 -5.02 -25.37 -19.57
CA ILE A 72 -5.38 -25.17 -18.16
C ILE A 72 -6.68 -24.38 -18.18
N ASP A 73 -7.70 -24.96 -17.56
CA ASP A 73 -8.98 -24.29 -17.34
C ASP A 73 -8.73 -22.99 -16.55
N ALA A 74 -9.23 -21.87 -17.06
CA ALA A 74 -8.98 -20.55 -16.49
C ALA A 74 -9.50 -20.45 -15.04
N ASP A 75 -10.62 -21.11 -14.73
CA ASP A 75 -11.20 -21.13 -13.39
C ASP A 75 -10.31 -21.97 -12.45
N ALA A 76 -9.76 -23.09 -12.93
CA ALA A 76 -8.80 -23.89 -12.17
C ALA A 76 -7.50 -23.13 -11.88
N PHE A 77 -6.98 -22.36 -12.85
CA PHE A 77 -5.82 -21.49 -12.64
C PHE A 77 -6.11 -20.39 -11.61
N LEU A 78 -7.26 -19.71 -11.74
CA LEU A 78 -7.69 -18.69 -10.78
C LEU A 78 -7.89 -19.25 -9.37
N ALA A 79 -8.45 -20.46 -9.25
CA ALA A 79 -8.62 -21.13 -7.96
C ALA A 79 -7.28 -21.47 -7.30
N LEU A 80 -6.31 -21.98 -8.07
CA LEU A 80 -4.95 -22.26 -7.59
C LEU A 80 -4.23 -20.97 -7.17
N GLN A 81 -4.38 -19.89 -7.95
CA GLN A 81 -3.82 -18.60 -7.60
C GLN A 81 -4.43 -18.07 -6.30
N LYS A 82 -5.75 -18.18 -6.13
CA LYS A 82 -6.45 -17.78 -4.90
C LYS A 82 -5.96 -18.58 -3.69
N GLN A 83 -5.85 -19.90 -3.82
CA GLN A 83 -5.37 -20.77 -2.75
C GLN A 83 -3.93 -20.44 -2.35
N SER A 84 -3.06 -20.17 -3.31
CA SER A 84 -1.68 -19.77 -3.04
C SER A 84 -1.59 -18.45 -2.29
N VAL A 85 -2.46 -17.48 -2.60
CA VAL A 85 -2.50 -16.18 -1.90
C VAL A 85 -3.02 -16.35 -0.48
N GLU A 86 -4.11 -17.11 -0.29
CA GLU A 86 -4.66 -17.40 1.05
C GLU A 86 -3.64 -18.13 1.93
N GLN A 87 -2.87 -19.07 1.37
CA GLN A 87 -1.80 -19.75 2.08
C GLN A 87 -0.67 -18.78 2.46
N ALA A 88 -0.20 -17.94 1.53
CA ALA A 88 0.86 -16.98 1.81
C ALA A 88 0.44 -15.97 2.91
N LEU A 89 -0.82 -15.52 2.89
CA LEU A 89 -1.39 -14.66 3.93
C LEU A 89 -1.42 -15.38 5.28
N ALA A 90 -1.85 -16.64 5.33
CA ALA A 90 -1.90 -17.43 6.56
C ALA A 90 -0.49 -17.69 7.15
N GLU A 91 0.50 -17.97 6.30
CA GLU A 91 1.90 -18.17 6.74
C GLU A 91 2.52 -16.87 7.25
N ALA A 92 2.26 -15.74 6.56
CA ALA A 92 2.68 -14.41 7.02
C ALA A 92 2.04 -14.04 8.35
N TRP A 93 0.76 -14.38 8.52
CA TRP A 93 0.01 -14.16 9.74
C TRP A 93 0.59 -14.95 10.92
N ASP A 94 0.72 -16.27 10.76
CA ASP A 94 1.28 -17.15 11.79
C ASP A 94 2.68 -16.69 12.20
N PHE A 95 3.51 -16.33 11.22
CA PHE A 95 4.83 -15.78 11.45
C PHE A 95 4.82 -14.46 12.22
N LEU A 96 3.84 -13.56 12.01
CA LEU A 96 3.82 -12.25 12.68
C LEU A 96 3.13 -12.28 14.05
N MET A 97 2.30 -13.28 14.33
CA MET A 97 1.59 -13.36 15.61
C MET A 97 2.41 -13.98 16.74
N ASP A 98 3.61 -14.48 16.45
CA ASP A 98 4.59 -14.86 17.47
C ASP A 98 5.16 -13.61 18.20
N GLU A 99 5.70 -13.76 19.41
CA GLU A 99 6.22 -12.60 20.16
C GLU A 99 7.58 -12.13 19.62
N GLY A 100 7.78 -10.81 19.58
CA GLY A 100 9.10 -10.20 19.34
C GLY A 100 9.42 -9.84 17.89
N HIS A 101 8.43 -9.83 17.00
CA HIS A 101 8.62 -9.36 15.63
C HIS A 101 8.82 -7.85 15.54
N THR A 102 9.54 -7.47 14.48
CA THR A 102 9.93 -6.11 14.18
C THR A 102 9.18 -5.58 12.96
N VAL A 103 9.30 -4.28 12.69
CA VAL A 103 8.79 -3.69 11.44
C VAL A 103 9.46 -4.30 10.21
N GLU A 104 10.70 -4.75 10.33
CA GLU A 104 11.40 -5.44 9.24
C GLU A 104 10.78 -6.81 8.95
N ASP A 105 10.34 -7.54 9.97
CA ASP A 105 9.59 -8.79 9.80
C ASP A 105 8.27 -8.54 9.06
N LEU A 106 7.57 -7.45 9.39
CA LEU A 106 6.36 -7.03 8.68
C LEU A 106 6.62 -6.69 7.21
N ARG A 107 7.72 -5.97 6.90
CA ARG A 107 8.13 -5.67 5.51
C ARG A 107 8.44 -6.94 4.72
N ASN A 108 9.12 -7.89 5.35
CA ASN A 108 9.43 -9.18 4.75
C ASN A 108 8.17 -10.02 4.49
N ALA A 109 7.22 -10.01 5.43
CA ALA A 109 5.92 -10.65 5.25
C ALA A 109 5.13 -10.03 4.08
N CYS A 110 5.05 -8.70 4.00
CA CYS A 110 4.44 -7.97 2.88
C CYS A 110 5.06 -8.39 1.53
N SER A 111 6.39 -8.40 1.45
CA SER A 111 7.11 -8.79 0.24
C SER A 111 6.78 -10.22 -0.22
N ARG A 112 6.53 -11.15 0.72
CA ARG A 112 6.20 -12.56 0.43
C ARG A 112 4.77 -12.74 -0.07
N VAL A 113 3.80 -12.01 0.48
CA VAL A 113 2.40 -12.09 0.01
C VAL A 113 2.21 -11.41 -1.35
N GLY A 114 3.15 -10.53 -1.72
CA GLY A 114 3.23 -9.86 -2.99
C GLY A 114 2.45 -8.54 -3.03
N ARG A 115 3.00 -7.56 -3.76
CA ARG A 115 2.58 -6.14 -3.78
C ARG A 115 1.09 -5.82 -3.87
N ASN A 116 0.28 -6.68 -4.50
CA ASN A 116 -1.16 -6.44 -4.64
C ASN A 116 -2.00 -7.03 -3.50
N ASN A 117 -1.40 -7.90 -2.66
CA ASN A 117 -2.03 -8.51 -1.49
C ASN A 117 -1.57 -7.86 -0.18
N GLU A 118 -0.48 -7.07 -0.20
CA GLU A 118 0.01 -6.32 0.96
C GLU A 118 -1.07 -5.47 1.65
N PRO A 119 -1.97 -4.75 0.94
CA PRO A 119 -3.04 -4.01 1.60
C PRO A 119 -3.97 -4.89 2.43
N ALA A 120 -4.31 -6.10 1.95
CA ALA A 120 -5.16 -7.01 2.70
C ALA A 120 -4.46 -7.51 3.96
N LEU A 121 -3.17 -7.87 3.87
CA LEU A 121 -2.37 -8.28 5.03
C LEU A 121 -2.32 -7.20 6.10
N ILE A 122 -1.99 -5.95 5.73
CA ILE A 122 -1.91 -4.88 6.72
C ILE A 122 -3.28 -4.53 7.31
N TRP A 123 -4.37 -4.70 6.56
CA TRP A 123 -5.72 -4.47 7.08
C TRP A 123 -6.15 -5.55 8.07
N ASP A 124 -5.84 -6.82 7.79
CA ASP A 124 -6.11 -7.88 8.74
C ASP A 124 -5.32 -7.63 10.04
N LEU A 125 -4.03 -7.26 9.93
CA LEU A 125 -3.19 -6.93 11.09
C LEU A 125 -3.63 -5.65 11.80
N TRP A 126 -4.24 -4.71 11.07
CA TRP A 126 -4.81 -3.48 11.61
C TRP A 126 -6.01 -3.74 12.51
N CYS A 127 -6.84 -4.72 12.14
CA CYS A 127 -8.01 -5.14 12.91
C CYS A 127 -7.63 -5.87 14.21
N GLU A 128 -6.41 -6.36 14.29
CA GLU A 128 -5.84 -6.92 15.52
C GLU A 128 -5.06 -5.86 16.30
N ASP A 129 -5.03 -6.00 17.62
CA ASP A 129 -4.25 -5.09 18.46
C ASP A 129 -2.74 -5.43 18.37
N GLY A 130 -1.89 -4.42 18.22
CA GLY A 130 -0.43 -4.55 18.40
C GLY A 130 0.43 -4.19 17.18
N TRP A 131 -0.17 -4.04 15.99
CA TRP A 131 0.58 -3.74 14.76
C TRP A 131 0.44 -2.30 14.27
N HIS A 132 -0.39 -1.44 14.88
CA HIS A 132 -0.66 -0.08 14.39
C HIS A 132 0.59 0.77 14.19
N ASP A 133 1.54 0.74 15.14
CA ASP A 133 2.80 1.49 15.03
C ASP A 133 3.73 0.96 13.92
N GLY A 134 3.73 -0.36 13.70
CA GLY A 134 4.49 -0.99 12.62
C GLY A 134 3.89 -0.69 11.25
N ILE A 135 2.55 -0.81 11.14
CA ILE A 135 1.80 -0.47 9.93
C ILE A 135 1.98 1.01 9.59
N ALA A 136 1.91 1.91 10.58
CA ALA A 136 2.13 3.34 10.38
C ALA A 136 3.48 3.64 9.73
N GLN A 137 4.52 2.86 10.01
CA GLN A 137 5.86 3.04 9.42
C GLN A 137 5.97 2.54 7.97
N ILE A 138 5.08 1.66 7.52
CA ILE A 138 5.18 1.02 6.19
C ILE A 138 4.01 1.33 5.25
N VAL A 139 2.94 1.96 5.75
CA VAL A 139 1.70 2.17 4.99
C VAL A 139 1.93 2.89 3.67
N GLY A 140 2.85 3.86 3.62
CA GLY A 140 3.21 4.55 2.38
C GLY A 140 3.88 3.64 1.35
N ASP A 141 4.72 2.71 1.80
CA ASP A 141 5.39 1.74 0.93
C ASP A 141 4.38 0.73 0.36
N VAL A 142 3.50 0.19 1.23
CA VAL A 142 2.43 -0.73 0.83
C VAL A 142 1.46 -0.09 -0.16
N TRP A 143 1.08 1.18 0.09
CA TRP A 143 0.26 1.96 -0.81
C TRP A 143 0.88 2.08 -2.21
N SER A 144 2.16 2.49 -2.28
CA SER A 144 2.83 2.78 -3.55
C SER A 144 3.24 1.49 -4.31
N ALA A 145 3.46 0.38 -3.60
CA ALA A 145 3.76 -0.92 -4.19
C ALA A 145 2.55 -1.52 -4.94
N ALA A 146 1.34 -1.35 -4.38
CA ALA A 146 0.10 -1.84 -4.94
C ALA A 146 -0.24 -1.15 -6.28
N GLU A 147 -0.70 -1.93 -7.28
CA GLU A 147 -1.04 -1.36 -8.59
C GLU A 147 -2.34 -0.55 -8.59
N TYR A 148 -3.26 -0.91 -7.69
CA TYR A 148 -4.56 -0.27 -7.47
C TYR A 148 -4.93 -0.36 -5.98
N PRO A 149 -4.27 0.41 -5.09
CA PRO A 149 -4.48 0.29 -3.64
C PRO A 149 -5.95 0.47 -3.24
N GLU A 150 -6.67 1.38 -3.88
CA GLU A 150 -8.10 1.65 -3.65
C GLU A 150 -9.04 0.51 -4.15
N ARG A 151 -8.52 -0.52 -4.82
CA ARG A 151 -9.28 -1.75 -5.13
C ARG A 151 -9.09 -2.84 -4.09
N ALA A 152 -7.97 -2.82 -3.38
CA ALA A 152 -7.65 -3.81 -2.36
C ALA A 152 -8.31 -3.44 -1.03
N LEU A 153 -8.24 -2.17 -0.64
CA LEU A 153 -9.00 -1.59 0.47
C LEU A 153 -9.79 -0.38 -0.04
N ASP A 154 -10.96 -0.14 0.56
CA ASP A 154 -11.71 1.06 0.23
C ASP A 154 -11.05 2.32 0.83
N GLN A 155 -11.51 3.48 0.35
CA GLN A 155 -10.98 4.76 0.77
C GLN A 155 -11.10 4.99 2.28
N SER A 156 -12.20 4.59 2.91
CA SER A 156 -12.38 4.77 4.36
C SER A 156 -11.36 3.98 5.17
N MET A 157 -11.05 2.75 4.76
CA MET A 157 -10.02 1.93 5.40
C MET A 157 -8.64 2.58 5.29
N TRP A 158 -8.29 3.09 4.10
CA TRP A 158 -7.04 3.82 3.92
C TRP A 158 -6.97 5.10 4.77
N LEU A 159 -8.04 5.88 4.81
CA LEU A 159 -8.12 7.08 5.65
C LEU A 159 -7.94 6.77 7.13
N GLU A 160 -8.44 5.63 7.60
CA GLU A 160 -8.24 5.17 8.98
C GLU A 160 -6.76 4.89 9.27
N ILE A 161 -6.11 4.06 8.44
CA ILE A 161 -4.69 3.69 8.63
C ILE A 161 -3.79 4.93 8.54
N PHE A 162 -3.95 5.74 7.49
CA PHE A 162 -3.15 6.95 7.30
C PHE A 162 -3.45 8.01 8.36
N GLY A 163 -4.71 8.15 8.78
CA GLY A 163 -5.11 9.08 9.83
C GLY A 163 -4.44 8.78 11.15
N TYR A 164 -4.30 7.50 11.51
CA TYR A 164 -3.52 7.09 12.66
C TYR A 164 -2.01 7.31 12.47
N ALA A 165 -1.48 6.96 11.31
CA ALA A 165 -0.05 7.08 11.02
C ALA A 165 0.46 8.52 11.12
N GLY A 166 -0.43 9.49 10.90
CA GLY A 166 -0.10 10.90 10.73
C GLY A 166 0.64 11.16 9.42
N PHE A 167 0.91 12.43 9.12
CA PHE A 167 1.69 12.76 7.92
C PHE A 167 3.09 12.15 8.01
N ARG A 168 3.45 11.36 6.98
CA ARG A 168 4.76 10.73 6.87
C ARG A 168 5.40 11.04 5.53
N ARG A 169 6.73 11.19 5.54
CA ARG A 169 7.56 11.33 4.35
C ARG A 169 8.44 10.10 4.26
N ASP A 170 8.21 9.27 3.25
CA ASP A 170 8.99 8.05 3.00
C ASP A 170 9.05 7.11 4.21
N GLY A 171 7.91 6.92 4.88
CA GLY A 171 7.76 6.10 6.09
C GLY A 171 8.11 6.81 7.41
N GLU A 172 8.85 7.91 7.35
CA GLU A 172 9.30 8.66 8.53
C GLU A 172 8.29 9.71 8.97
N VAL A 173 8.17 9.92 10.29
CA VAL A 173 7.35 11.00 10.85
C VAL A 173 7.92 12.33 10.40
N ALA A 174 7.09 13.17 9.77
CA ALA A 174 7.49 14.47 9.28
C ALA A 174 6.39 15.50 9.53
N PRO A 175 6.73 16.79 9.64
CA PRO A 175 5.72 17.83 9.52
C PRO A 175 5.18 17.87 8.08
N PRO A 176 3.86 18.08 7.89
CA PRO A 176 3.35 18.36 6.56
C PRO A 176 3.90 19.71 6.03
N PRO A 177 3.86 19.96 4.71
CA PRO A 177 4.13 21.27 4.13
C PRO A 177 3.40 22.40 4.87
N ALA A 178 4.02 23.57 5.00
CA ALA A 178 3.42 24.69 5.75
C ALA A 178 2.29 25.39 4.99
N GLU A 179 2.31 25.30 3.67
CA GLU A 179 1.37 25.97 2.76
C GLU A 179 0.60 24.93 1.95
N SER A 180 -0.55 25.34 1.42
CA SER A 180 -1.30 24.53 0.46
C SER A 180 -0.46 24.20 -0.77
N LEU A 181 -0.68 23.03 -1.34
CA LEU A 181 0.00 22.58 -2.54
C LEU A 181 -0.96 22.52 -3.73
N THR A 182 -0.51 23.03 -4.87
CA THR A 182 -1.08 22.66 -6.16
C THR A 182 -0.57 21.28 -6.55
N LEU A 183 -1.47 20.31 -6.67
CA LEU A 183 -1.15 18.95 -7.07
C LEU A 183 -1.81 18.59 -8.41
N TYR A 184 -1.28 17.53 -9.03
CA TYR A 184 -1.71 17.00 -10.31
C TYR A 184 -2.00 15.49 -10.22
N ARG A 185 -2.93 15.01 -11.04
CA ARG A 185 -3.26 13.59 -11.15
C ARG A 185 -3.63 13.23 -12.59
N GLY A 186 -2.96 12.23 -13.16
CA GLY A 186 -3.38 11.62 -14.41
C GLY A 186 -4.45 10.55 -14.18
N ALA A 187 -5.69 10.80 -14.58
CA ALA A 187 -6.80 9.87 -14.35
C ALA A 187 -7.93 10.04 -15.37
N THR A 188 -8.82 9.04 -15.46
CA THR A 188 -10.12 9.23 -16.14
C THR A 188 -10.98 10.23 -15.37
N ALA A 189 -12.09 10.67 -15.96
CA ALA A 189 -13.01 11.58 -15.29
C ALA A 189 -13.55 10.99 -13.98
N GLU A 190 -13.84 9.69 -13.94
CA GLU A 190 -14.33 8.99 -12.75
C GLU A 190 -13.26 8.90 -11.66
N GLY A 191 -11.99 8.73 -12.05
CA GLY A 191 -10.86 8.58 -11.14
C GLY A 191 -10.26 9.89 -10.61
N ARG A 192 -10.83 11.05 -10.97
CA ARG A 192 -10.26 12.38 -10.65
C ARG A 192 -10.20 12.72 -9.16
N PHE A 193 -10.98 12.03 -8.33
CA PHE A 193 -11.03 12.23 -6.87
C PHE A 193 -10.32 11.11 -6.08
N GLY A 194 -9.49 10.29 -6.74
CA GLY A 194 -8.68 9.29 -6.03
C GLY A 194 -7.63 9.95 -5.13
N MET A 195 -7.01 9.15 -4.26
CA MET A 195 -6.13 9.66 -3.20
C MET A 195 -4.68 9.92 -3.64
N SER A 196 -4.25 9.41 -4.80
CA SER A 196 -2.86 9.53 -5.27
C SER A 196 -2.68 10.76 -6.16
N TRP A 197 -1.84 11.69 -5.74
CA TRP A 197 -1.55 12.95 -6.44
C TRP A 197 -0.04 13.17 -6.50
N THR A 198 0.43 14.08 -7.35
CA THR A 198 1.86 14.41 -7.46
C THR A 198 2.02 15.91 -7.66
N ASN A 199 3.11 16.49 -7.18
CA ASN A 199 3.46 17.87 -7.51
C ASN A 199 4.27 17.96 -8.83
N ASP A 200 4.58 16.82 -9.45
CA ASP A 200 5.27 16.74 -10.73
C ASP A 200 4.25 16.58 -11.88
N LEU A 201 4.10 17.64 -12.67
CA LEU A 201 3.21 17.65 -13.83
C LEU A 201 3.59 16.57 -14.86
N GLU A 202 4.88 16.32 -15.09
CA GLU A 202 5.31 15.31 -16.06
C GLU A 202 4.92 13.90 -15.62
N VAL A 203 4.96 13.61 -14.31
CA VAL A 203 4.45 12.35 -13.76
C VAL A 203 2.95 12.23 -14.00
N ALA A 204 2.17 13.26 -13.70
CA ALA A 204 0.72 13.24 -13.95
C ALA A 204 0.39 13.06 -15.45
N GLU A 205 1.14 13.72 -16.34
CA GLU A 205 0.99 13.54 -17.79
C GLU A 205 1.29 12.11 -18.25
N LYS A 206 2.32 11.46 -17.70
CA LYS A 206 2.61 10.05 -17.99
C LYS A 206 1.40 9.19 -17.62
N PHE A 207 0.79 9.38 -16.46
CA PHE A 207 -0.40 8.61 -16.07
C PHE A 207 -1.65 8.93 -16.91
N ALA A 208 -1.81 10.17 -17.38
CA ALA A 208 -2.93 10.55 -18.26
C ALA A 208 -2.77 9.97 -19.68
N ARG A 209 -1.56 10.08 -20.25
CA ARG A 209 -1.24 9.66 -21.62
C ARG A 209 -1.04 8.16 -21.75
N ALA A 210 -0.52 7.53 -20.70
CA ALA A 210 -0.15 6.13 -20.78
C ALA A 210 -1.42 5.28 -20.78
N GLY A 211 -1.74 4.80 -21.98
CA GLY A 211 -2.32 3.47 -22.15
C GLY A 211 -1.34 2.39 -21.66
N ILE A 212 -0.89 2.47 -20.40
CA ILE A 212 -0.31 1.33 -19.67
C ILE A 212 -1.28 0.19 -19.93
N ARG A 213 -0.82 -0.86 -20.63
CA ARG A 213 -1.64 -1.89 -21.28
C ARG A 213 -2.97 -2.13 -20.53
N GLY A 214 -4.08 -1.70 -21.14
CA GLY A 214 -5.43 -1.92 -20.60
C GLY A 214 -6.04 -0.77 -19.79
N ARG A 215 -5.32 0.33 -19.52
CA ARG A 215 -5.91 1.54 -18.94
C ARG A 215 -6.52 2.43 -20.03
N ALA A 216 -7.68 3.02 -19.73
CA ALA A 216 -8.31 4.02 -20.58
C ALA A 216 -7.46 5.30 -20.61
N VAL A 217 -7.50 6.01 -21.74
CA VAL A 217 -6.84 7.33 -21.86
C VAL A 217 -7.47 8.28 -20.85
N GLY A 218 -6.62 8.91 -20.04
CA GLY A 218 -7.02 9.87 -19.02
C GLY A 218 -6.75 11.31 -19.41
N THR A 219 -7.00 12.20 -18.45
CA THR A 219 -6.72 13.63 -18.49
C THR A 219 -5.89 13.99 -17.26
N VAL A 220 -5.11 15.07 -17.34
CA VAL A 220 -4.46 15.63 -16.16
C VAL A 220 -5.46 16.50 -15.42
N TRP A 221 -5.68 16.18 -14.15
CA TRP A 221 -6.46 16.97 -13.20
C TRP A 221 -5.52 17.76 -12.31
N THR A 222 -5.95 18.92 -11.84
CA THR A 222 -5.25 19.73 -10.84
C THR A 222 -6.20 20.10 -9.72
N ALA A 223 -5.65 20.23 -8.50
CA ALA A 223 -6.38 20.62 -7.30
C ALA A 223 -5.43 21.34 -6.33
N GLU A 224 -5.99 22.19 -5.48
CA GLU A 224 -5.33 22.74 -4.31
C GLU A 224 -5.62 21.85 -3.10
N VAL A 225 -4.60 21.54 -2.29
CA VAL A 225 -4.74 20.69 -1.10
C VAL A 225 -4.05 21.35 0.10
N GLU A 226 -4.81 21.57 1.17
CA GLU A 226 -4.28 22.11 2.41
C GLU A 226 -3.43 21.06 3.17
N PRO A 227 -2.42 21.49 3.95
CA PRO A 227 -1.52 20.58 4.68
C PRO A 227 -2.19 19.49 5.51
N ARG A 228 -3.34 19.79 6.13
CA ARG A 228 -4.07 18.85 7.00
C ARG A 228 -4.71 17.67 6.26
N TYR A 229 -4.84 17.75 4.94
CA TYR A 229 -5.38 16.68 4.10
C TYR A 229 -4.28 15.90 3.37
N LEU A 230 -3.02 16.25 3.58
CA LEU A 230 -1.88 15.46 3.13
C LEU A 230 -1.64 14.35 4.15
N LEU A 231 -1.71 13.11 3.68
CA LEU A 231 -1.63 11.91 4.51
C LEU A 231 -0.24 11.27 4.47
N ALA A 232 0.39 11.28 3.30
CA ALA A 232 1.77 10.84 3.15
C ALA A 232 2.42 11.47 1.93
N TYR A 233 3.75 11.44 1.91
CA TYR A 233 4.57 11.67 0.73
C TYR A 233 5.46 10.44 0.50
N VAL A 234 5.45 9.92 -0.73
CA VAL A 234 6.27 8.80 -1.19
C VAL A 234 7.06 9.26 -2.41
N GLY A 235 8.34 9.55 -2.20
CA GLY A 235 9.22 10.08 -3.25
C GLY A 235 10.69 9.74 -3.08
N ARG A 236 11.03 8.79 -2.20
CA ARG A 236 12.42 8.38 -1.93
C ARG A 236 13.17 8.02 -3.22
N GLU A 237 14.38 8.55 -3.34
CA GLU A 237 15.33 8.21 -4.41
C GLU A 237 15.59 6.69 -4.44
N GLY A 238 15.40 6.05 -5.59
CA GLY A 238 15.48 4.59 -5.76
C GLY A 238 14.12 3.85 -5.74
N THR A 239 13.03 4.53 -5.40
CA THR A 239 11.66 4.05 -5.69
C THR A 239 11.26 4.45 -7.12
N ARG A 240 9.98 4.33 -7.50
CA ARG A 240 9.51 4.78 -8.83
C ARG A 240 9.71 6.27 -9.08
N GLY A 241 10.06 7.06 -8.05
CA GLY A 241 10.40 8.48 -8.20
C GLY A 241 9.21 9.33 -8.63
N GLU A 242 7.99 8.92 -8.28
CA GLU A 242 6.74 9.52 -8.76
C GLU A 242 6.34 10.79 -7.97
N SER A 243 7.08 11.13 -6.89
CA SER A 243 6.78 12.26 -5.99
C SER A 243 5.31 12.26 -5.56
N GLU A 244 4.85 11.11 -5.09
CA GLU A 244 3.45 10.83 -4.80
C GLU A 244 3.06 11.43 -3.45
N TYR A 245 1.96 12.18 -3.43
CA TYR A 245 1.22 12.56 -2.25
C TYR A 245 -0.02 11.68 -2.13
N VAL A 246 -0.20 11.07 -0.97
CA VAL A 246 -1.49 10.48 -0.59
C VAL A 246 -2.31 11.56 0.08
N VAL A 247 -3.53 11.78 -0.39
CA VAL A 247 -4.41 12.86 0.09
C VAL A 247 -5.74 12.31 0.56
N ASP A 248 -6.34 12.98 1.54
CA ASP A 248 -7.76 12.83 1.85
C ASP A 248 -8.58 13.57 0.77
N PRO A 249 -9.44 12.88 0.00
CA PRO A 249 -10.21 13.52 -1.07
C PRO A 249 -11.20 14.58 -0.60
N ALA A 250 -11.57 14.60 0.69
CA ALA A 250 -12.36 15.69 1.26
C ALA A 250 -11.63 17.05 1.22
N GLY A 251 -10.30 17.01 1.11
CA GLY A 251 -9.43 18.19 1.02
C GLY A 251 -9.15 18.71 -0.38
N LEU A 252 -9.70 18.08 -1.42
CA LEU A 252 -9.47 18.49 -2.81
C LEU A 252 -10.30 19.72 -3.16
N ILE A 253 -9.64 20.87 -3.33
CA ILE A 253 -10.25 22.15 -3.67
C ILE A 253 -10.00 22.46 -5.15
N ASP A 254 -11.01 22.99 -5.85
CA ASP A 254 -10.93 23.41 -7.26
C ASP A 254 -10.45 22.29 -8.22
N VAL A 255 -10.95 21.07 -8.05
CA VAL A 255 -10.61 19.95 -8.94
C VAL A 255 -11.09 20.25 -10.37
N ARG A 256 -10.14 20.47 -11.28
CA ARG A 256 -10.41 20.79 -12.68
C ARG A 256 -9.40 20.18 -13.63
N GLU A 257 -9.78 20.07 -14.89
CA GLU A 257 -8.87 19.67 -15.97
C GLU A 257 -7.74 20.71 -16.10
N PHE A 258 -6.50 20.23 -16.15
CA PHE A 258 -5.34 21.06 -16.35
C PHE A 258 -5.23 21.44 -17.84
N GLY A 259 -5.66 22.67 -18.15
CA GLY A 259 -5.66 23.23 -19.52
C GLY A 259 -4.30 23.68 -20.04
N GLY A 260 -3.21 22.97 -19.71
CA GLY A 260 -1.87 23.26 -20.21
C GLY A 260 -1.89 23.34 -21.74
N SER A 261 -1.46 24.47 -22.29
CA SER A 261 -1.42 24.72 -23.73
C SER A 261 -0.56 23.63 -24.39
N ARG A 262 -1.19 22.79 -25.22
CA ARG A 262 -0.48 21.78 -26.04
C ARG A 262 0.48 22.43 -27.03
#